data_AF-A0A975SG04-F1
#
_entry.id   AF-A0A975SG04-F1
#
_cell.length_a   1.000
_cell.length_b   1.000
_cell.length_c   1.000
_cell.angle_alpha   90.00
_cell.angle_beta   90.00
_cell.angle_gamma   90.00
#
_symmetry.space_group_name_H-M   'P 1'
#
loop_
_entity.id
_entity.type
_entity.pdbx_description
1 polymer ?
#
loop_
_entity_poly.entity_id
_entity_poly.type
_entity_poly.pdbx_seq_one_letter_code
_entity_poly.pdbx_strand_id
1 'polypeptide(L)'
;MNRKSRRVIRAMVAGFLGLALAAVLAGCTGGSGPTGSPMPTPTVTGGTEPSSGDPTQWGTYGSRAEACLGVGGDVVALALIPNNLALMNDSAGIGGLDDAIQTMAVAAPPVISGHYLQISAMVLAFGRELDTYNAIVHPPTATPDASADRQPAAASAGPGVPSPSLSASDPPRPSFDTTSFGTQLDGIKEWLKTDCS
;
A
#
# COMPACT_ATOMS: atom_id res chain seq x y z
N MET A 1 -5.00 18.27 44.97
CA MET A 1 -4.63 19.03 43.74
C MET A 1 -3.50 18.26 43.07
N ASN A 2 -3.47 17.84 41.81
CA ASN A 2 -4.21 18.18 40.59
C ASN A 2 -4.18 16.96 39.64
N ARG A 3 -5.32 16.28 39.41
CA ARG A 3 -5.48 15.17 38.44
C ARG A 3 -6.15 15.68 37.15
N LYS A 4 -5.52 16.59 36.40
CA LYS A 4 -6.24 17.28 35.29
C LYS A 4 -5.58 17.32 33.91
N SER A 5 -4.36 16.81 33.68
CA SER A 5 -3.65 17.19 32.44
C SER A 5 -3.06 16.07 31.57
N ARG A 6 -3.62 14.85 31.54
CA ARG A 6 -3.17 13.82 30.56
C ARG A 6 -4.30 13.09 29.83
N ARG A 7 -5.45 13.74 29.64
CA ARG A 7 -6.57 13.24 28.81
C ARG A 7 -6.65 13.87 27.41
N VAL A 8 -5.61 14.56 26.94
CA VAL A 8 -5.68 15.40 25.72
C VAL A 8 -4.96 14.81 24.49
N ILE A 9 -4.43 13.57 24.56
CA ILE A 9 -3.77 12.93 23.39
C ILE A 9 -4.63 11.77 22.83
N ARG A 10 -5.95 11.97 22.79
CA ARG A 10 -6.90 11.06 22.13
C ARG A 10 -7.86 11.86 21.26
N ALA A 11 -7.33 12.60 20.29
CA ALA A 11 -8.13 13.24 19.24
C ALA A 11 -7.20 13.84 18.18
N MET A 12 -6.56 13.01 17.35
CA MET A 12 -5.96 13.50 16.08
C MET A 12 -5.52 12.35 15.15
N VAL A 13 -6.38 11.35 14.90
CA VAL A 13 -6.27 10.47 13.71
C VAL A 13 -7.70 10.09 13.29
N ALA A 14 -8.50 11.08 12.89
CA ALA A 14 -9.88 10.86 12.45
C ALA A 14 -10.31 11.89 11.38
N GLY A 15 -9.36 12.39 10.59
CA GLY A 15 -9.68 13.43 9.63
C GLY A 15 -8.59 13.63 8.61
N PHE A 16 -8.39 12.66 7.71
CA PHE A 16 -7.80 12.94 6.39
C PHE A 16 -8.12 11.91 5.29
N LEU A 17 -9.10 11.01 5.46
CA LEU A 17 -9.58 10.12 4.40
C LEU A 17 -11.09 10.24 4.17
N GLY A 18 -11.59 11.48 4.15
CA GLY A 18 -12.99 11.82 3.87
C GLY A 18 -13.19 12.53 2.54
N LEU A 19 -12.32 12.34 1.54
CA LEU A 19 -12.39 13.11 0.29
C LEU A 19 -12.03 12.30 -0.97
N ALA A 20 -12.56 11.09 -1.13
CA ALA A 20 -12.55 10.40 -2.42
C ALA A 20 -13.68 9.35 -2.58
N LEU A 21 -14.90 9.63 -2.10
CA LEU A 21 -16.09 8.89 -2.55
C LEU A 21 -17.38 9.71 -2.31
N ALA A 22 -17.38 10.97 -2.74
CA ALA A 22 -18.56 11.84 -2.71
C ALA A 22 -18.66 12.61 -4.03
N ALA A 23 -18.86 11.88 -5.13
CA ALA A 23 -19.38 12.44 -6.35
C ALA A 23 -20.23 11.37 -7.03
N VAL A 24 -21.42 11.76 -7.45
CA VAL A 24 -22.47 10.96 -8.11
C VAL A 24 -23.36 10.20 -7.11
N LEU A 25 -24.26 10.94 -6.45
CA LEU A 25 -25.72 10.67 -6.45
C LEU A 25 -26.44 11.65 -5.51
N ALA A 26 -26.62 12.89 -5.97
CA ALA A 26 -27.58 13.81 -5.38
C ALA A 26 -28.23 14.67 -6.48
N GLY A 27 -29.45 14.27 -6.85
CA GLY A 27 -30.53 15.20 -7.22
C GLY A 27 -30.46 15.87 -8.60
N CYS A 28 -31.13 15.25 -9.58
CA CYS A 28 -31.91 16.03 -10.55
C CYS A 28 -33.39 15.66 -10.37
N THR A 29 -34.13 16.57 -9.75
CA THR A 29 -35.58 16.48 -9.55
C THR A 29 -36.31 16.89 -10.83
N GLY A 30 -37.14 15.99 -11.37
CA GLY A 30 -38.37 16.33 -12.09
C GLY A 30 -38.29 16.50 -13.61
N GLY A 31 -38.86 15.56 -14.34
CA GLY A 31 -39.18 15.71 -15.77
C GLY A 31 -39.67 14.42 -16.42
N SER A 32 -40.99 14.31 -16.60
CA SER A 32 -41.76 13.16 -17.08
C SER A 32 -41.37 12.61 -18.47
N GLY A 33 -41.32 11.28 -18.64
CA GLY A 33 -41.38 10.62 -19.96
C GLY A 33 -40.81 9.20 -20.01
N PRO A 34 -41.34 8.28 -20.85
CA PRO A 34 -41.54 6.89 -20.44
C PRO A 34 -40.65 5.85 -21.13
N THR A 35 -40.77 4.62 -20.62
CA THR A 35 -40.59 3.31 -21.30
C THR A 35 -39.24 2.63 -21.10
N GLY A 36 -39.26 1.52 -20.36
CA GLY A 36 -38.17 0.54 -20.31
C GLY A 36 -38.28 -0.36 -19.10
N SER A 37 -38.82 -1.55 -19.31
CA SER A 37 -39.06 -2.70 -18.43
C SER A 37 -38.23 -2.85 -17.13
N PRO A 38 -38.81 -3.45 -16.07
CA PRO A 38 -38.16 -3.60 -14.77
C PRO A 38 -36.96 -4.55 -14.87
N MET A 39 -35.77 -4.02 -14.68
CA MET A 39 -34.61 -4.80 -14.27
C MET A 39 -34.81 -5.17 -12.79
N PRO A 40 -34.52 -6.41 -12.36
CA PRO A 40 -34.63 -6.77 -10.95
C PRO A 40 -33.64 -5.91 -10.15
N THR A 41 -34.18 -4.94 -9.41
CA THR A 41 -33.45 -4.30 -8.32
C THR A 41 -33.11 -5.40 -7.33
N PRO A 42 -31.83 -5.60 -6.93
CA PRO A 42 -31.56 -6.37 -5.74
C PRO A 42 -32.20 -5.62 -4.58
N THR A 43 -33.38 -6.07 -4.16
CA THR A 43 -33.94 -5.71 -2.87
C THR A 43 -32.93 -6.20 -1.85
N VAL A 44 -32.13 -5.29 -1.31
CA VAL A 44 -31.43 -5.49 -0.05
C VAL A 44 -32.54 -5.54 1.00
N THR A 45 -33.18 -6.70 1.10
CA THR A 45 -33.92 -7.05 2.30
C THR A 45 -32.85 -7.10 3.36
N GLY A 46 -32.80 -6.05 4.19
CA GLY A 46 -32.07 -6.06 5.43
C GLY A 46 -32.59 -7.21 6.28
N GLY A 47 -32.10 -8.41 6.00
CA GLY A 47 -32.17 -9.55 6.89
C GLY A 47 -31.47 -9.07 8.15
N THR A 48 -32.27 -8.76 9.16
CA THR A 48 -31.77 -8.65 10.53
C THR A 48 -31.42 -10.07 10.93
N GLU A 49 -30.30 -10.57 10.41
CA GLU A 49 -29.72 -11.81 10.86
C GLU A 49 -29.30 -11.56 12.31
N PRO A 50 -29.72 -12.39 13.27
CA PRO A 50 -29.30 -12.22 14.65
C PRO A 50 -27.78 -12.39 14.69
N SER A 51 -27.07 -11.26 14.81
CA SER A 51 -25.64 -11.21 15.04
C SER A 51 -25.38 -11.77 16.44
N SER A 52 -25.31 -13.10 16.53
CA SER A 52 -25.00 -13.85 17.75
C SER A 52 -23.53 -14.23 17.84
N GLY A 53 -22.69 -13.69 16.96
CA GLY A 53 -21.24 -13.80 17.01
C GLY A 53 -20.60 -12.61 17.72
N ASP A 54 -19.48 -12.85 18.40
CA ASP A 54 -18.66 -11.81 19.03
C ASP A 54 -18.29 -10.75 17.97
N PRO A 55 -18.72 -9.48 18.10
CA PRO A 55 -18.49 -8.46 17.07
C PRO A 55 -17.00 -8.25 16.76
N THR A 56 -16.10 -8.65 17.67
CA THR A 56 -14.65 -8.53 17.47
C THR A 56 -14.09 -9.50 16.43
N GLN A 57 -14.81 -10.59 16.09
CA GLN A 57 -14.29 -11.60 15.17
C GLN A 57 -14.18 -11.07 13.73
N TRP A 58 -14.97 -10.06 13.38
CA TRP A 58 -15.01 -9.44 12.06
C TRP A 58 -14.10 -8.20 11.95
N GLY A 59 -13.18 -7.99 12.90
CA GLY A 59 -12.28 -6.82 12.86
C GLY A 59 -13.04 -5.51 13.07
N THR A 60 -12.78 -4.50 12.22
CA THR A 60 -13.51 -3.22 12.30
C THR A 60 -14.83 -3.22 11.54
N TYR A 61 -15.13 -4.30 10.81
CA TYR A 61 -16.38 -4.42 10.05
C TYR A 61 -17.54 -4.69 11.02
N GLY A 62 -18.67 -4.00 10.83
CA GLY A 62 -19.82 -4.08 11.73
C GLY A 62 -20.63 -5.37 11.59
N SER A 63 -20.37 -6.14 10.53
CA SER A 63 -21.02 -7.41 10.25
C SER A 63 -20.14 -8.36 9.41
N ARG A 64 -20.52 -9.65 9.39
CA ARG A 64 -19.94 -10.66 8.49
C ARG A 64 -19.97 -10.23 7.03
N ALA A 65 -21.14 -9.75 6.56
CA ALA A 65 -21.32 -9.35 5.16
C ALA A 65 -20.38 -8.20 4.76
N GLU A 66 -20.22 -7.20 5.63
CA GLU A 66 -19.27 -6.10 5.43
C GLU A 66 -17.83 -6.59 5.39
N ALA A 67 -17.44 -7.50 6.30
CA ALA A 67 -16.09 -8.07 6.33
C ALA A 67 -15.79 -8.86 5.06
N CYS A 68 -16.71 -9.71 4.62
CA CYS A 68 -16.55 -10.53 3.42
C CYS A 68 -16.38 -9.68 2.16
N LEU A 69 -17.14 -8.60 2.02
CA LEU A 69 -17.00 -7.67 0.90
C LEU A 69 -15.70 -6.87 0.98
N GLY A 70 -15.35 -6.36 2.17
CA GLY A 70 -14.11 -5.61 2.39
C GLY A 70 -12.87 -6.44 2.07
N VAL A 71 -12.74 -7.60 2.72
CA VAL A 71 -11.62 -8.54 2.51
C VAL A 71 -11.60 -9.08 1.07
N GLY A 72 -12.77 -9.29 0.45
CA GLY A 72 -12.86 -9.65 -0.96
C GLY A 72 -12.27 -8.58 -1.88
N GLY A 73 -12.55 -7.30 -1.61
CA GLY A 73 -11.94 -6.17 -2.30
C GLY A 73 -10.44 -6.09 -2.09
N ASP A 74 -9.97 -6.31 -0.86
CA ASP A 74 -8.55 -6.33 -0.52
C ASP A 74 -7.79 -7.40 -1.31
N VAL A 75 -8.33 -8.62 -1.44
CA VAL A 75 -7.67 -9.70 -2.21
C VAL A 75 -7.42 -9.29 -3.66
N VAL A 76 -8.37 -8.59 -4.27
CA VAL A 76 -8.21 -8.08 -5.65
C VAL A 76 -7.13 -7.00 -5.69
N ALA A 77 -7.13 -6.06 -4.74
CA ALA A 77 -6.12 -5.02 -4.67
C ALA A 77 -4.70 -5.59 -4.44
N LEU A 78 -4.57 -6.53 -3.49
CA LEU A 78 -3.32 -7.22 -3.17
C LEU A 78 -2.81 -8.02 -4.37
N ALA A 79 -3.68 -8.71 -5.12
CA ALA A 79 -3.28 -9.49 -6.30
C ALA A 79 -2.57 -8.66 -7.38
N LEU A 80 -2.74 -7.34 -7.38
CA LEU A 80 -2.08 -6.43 -8.33
C LEU A 80 -0.69 -5.98 -7.88
N ILE A 81 -0.33 -6.16 -6.59
CA ILE A 81 0.95 -5.70 -6.01
C ILE A 81 2.16 -6.22 -6.80
N PRO A 82 2.30 -7.53 -7.11
CA PRO A 82 3.46 -8.02 -7.83
C PRO A 82 3.69 -7.34 -9.18
N ASN A 83 2.61 -7.09 -9.93
CA ASN A 83 2.67 -6.41 -11.23
C ASN A 83 3.07 -4.94 -11.06
N ASN A 84 2.50 -4.26 -10.06
CA ASN A 84 2.82 -2.87 -9.77
C ASN A 84 4.30 -2.72 -9.35
N LEU A 85 4.81 -3.61 -8.49
CA LEU A 85 6.20 -3.61 -8.04
C LEU A 85 7.18 -3.89 -9.18
N ALA A 86 6.82 -4.76 -10.12
CA ALA A 86 7.64 -5.00 -11.30
C ALA A 86 7.87 -3.74 -12.14
N LEU A 87 6.88 -2.83 -12.18
CA LEU A 87 6.89 -1.59 -12.95
C LEU A 87 7.46 -0.38 -12.18
N MET A 88 7.57 -0.45 -10.86
CA MET A 88 8.02 0.67 -10.03
C MET A 88 9.54 0.81 -10.00
N ASN A 89 10.02 2.05 -10.14
CA ASN A 89 11.45 2.38 -10.04
C ASN A 89 11.77 3.23 -8.81
N ASP A 90 10.75 3.71 -8.08
CA ASP A 90 10.91 4.50 -6.87
C ASP A 90 10.39 3.77 -5.63
N SER A 91 11.00 4.07 -4.48
CA SER A 91 10.60 3.55 -3.17
C SER A 91 9.43 4.31 -2.55
N ALA A 92 9.16 5.54 -3.01
CA ALA A 92 8.06 6.34 -2.50
C ALA A 92 6.70 5.72 -2.82
N GLY A 93 6.51 5.20 -4.05
CA GLY A 93 5.33 4.45 -4.44
C GLY A 93 5.18 3.13 -3.66
N ILE A 94 6.31 2.51 -3.29
CA ILE A 94 6.33 1.30 -2.46
C ILE A 94 5.87 1.62 -1.03
N GLY A 95 6.29 2.75 -0.47
CA GLY A 95 5.81 3.21 0.84
C GLY A 95 4.30 3.45 0.87
N GLY A 96 3.74 4.04 -0.18
CA GLY A 96 2.29 4.22 -0.30
C GLY A 96 1.52 2.90 -0.37
N LEU A 97 2.08 1.86 -1.00
CA LEU A 97 1.49 0.52 -0.97
C LEU A 97 1.56 -0.09 0.43
N ASP A 98 2.69 0.04 1.12
CA ASP A 98 2.85 -0.45 2.49
C ASP A 98 1.80 0.16 3.45
N ASP A 99 1.62 1.49 3.40
CA ASP A 99 0.62 2.19 4.21
C ASP A 99 -0.81 1.70 3.94
N ALA A 100 -1.14 1.45 2.66
CA ALA A 100 -2.44 0.90 2.28
C ALA A 100 -2.64 -0.51 2.85
N ILE A 101 -1.60 -1.36 2.82
CA ILE A 101 -1.65 -2.73 3.35
C ILE A 101 -1.77 -2.73 4.87
N GLN A 102 -1.06 -1.84 5.57
CA GLN A 102 -1.20 -1.68 7.02
C GLN A 102 -2.61 -1.19 7.39
N THR A 103 -3.21 -0.31 6.59
CA THR A 103 -4.59 0.13 6.79
C THR A 103 -5.56 -1.04 6.65
N MET A 104 -5.39 -1.89 5.62
CA MET A 104 -6.16 -3.12 5.47
C MET A 104 -5.97 -4.07 6.67
N ALA A 105 -4.73 -4.22 7.15
CA ALA A 105 -4.42 -5.07 8.31
C ALA A 105 -5.13 -4.62 9.60
N VAL A 106 -5.28 -3.31 9.80
CA VAL A 106 -5.99 -2.75 10.96
C VAL A 106 -7.49 -3.01 10.89
N ALA A 107 -8.06 -2.99 9.70
CA ALA A 107 -9.49 -3.25 9.50
C ALA A 107 -9.84 -4.75 9.54
N ALA A 108 -8.89 -5.59 9.14
CA ALA A 108 -9.08 -7.01 8.92
C ALA A 108 -9.51 -7.78 10.20
N PRO A 109 -10.28 -8.87 10.03
CA PRO A 109 -10.48 -9.87 11.06
C PRO A 109 -9.16 -10.30 11.72
N PRO A 110 -9.10 -10.44 13.07
CA PRO A 110 -7.86 -10.73 13.77
C PRO A 110 -7.15 -11.99 13.26
N VAL A 111 -7.92 -13.01 12.85
CA VAL A 111 -7.42 -14.29 12.33
C VAL A 111 -6.60 -14.15 11.05
N ILE A 112 -6.87 -13.15 10.20
CA ILE A 112 -6.14 -12.92 8.96
C ILE A 112 -5.23 -11.68 8.98
N SER A 113 -5.35 -10.81 9.98
CA SER A 113 -4.52 -9.59 10.11
C SER A 113 -3.01 -9.87 9.97
N GLY A 114 -2.54 -11.01 10.49
CA GLY A 114 -1.15 -11.45 10.37
C GLY A 114 -0.67 -11.65 8.93
N HIS A 115 -1.55 -12.09 8.02
CA HIS A 115 -1.21 -12.25 6.60
C HIS A 115 -0.96 -10.89 5.93
N TYR A 116 -1.81 -9.89 6.21
CA TYR A 116 -1.61 -8.53 5.71
C TYR A 116 -0.31 -7.93 6.22
N LEU A 117 0.00 -8.09 7.51
CA LEU A 117 1.25 -7.58 8.09
C LEU A 117 2.49 -8.24 7.47
N GLN A 118 2.43 -9.54 7.16
CA GLN A 118 3.52 -10.22 6.46
C GLN A 118 3.65 -9.70 5.02
N ILE A 119 2.54 -9.44 4.33
CA ILE A 119 2.55 -8.83 3.00
C ILE A 119 3.18 -7.42 3.04
N SER A 120 2.76 -6.58 3.98
CA SER A 120 3.34 -5.25 4.22
C SER A 120 4.86 -5.34 4.45
N ALA A 121 5.30 -6.25 5.32
CA ALA A 121 6.72 -6.45 5.59
C ALA A 121 7.53 -6.85 4.33
N MET A 122 6.96 -7.68 3.46
CA MET A 122 7.58 -8.07 2.18
C MET A 122 7.69 -6.89 1.22
N VAL A 123 6.64 -6.09 1.08
CA VAL A 123 6.62 -4.88 0.22
C VAL A 123 7.66 -3.86 0.71
N LEU A 124 7.70 -3.62 2.03
CA LEU A 124 8.68 -2.72 2.64
C LEU A 124 10.13 -3.23 2.47
N ALA A 125 10.35 -4.54 2.58
CA ALA A 125 11.67 -5.14 2.34
C ALA A 125 12.15 -4.91 0.91
N PHE A 126 11.28 -5.16 -0.07
CA PHE A 126 11.58 -4.89 -1.48
C PHE A 126 11.88 -3.40 -1.74
N GLY A 127 11.15 -2.47 -1.10
CA GLY A 127 11.43 -1.04 -1.20
C GLY A 127 12.84 -0.67 -0.76
N ARG A 128 13.32 -1.22 0.36
CA ARG A 128 14.69 -1.00 0.85
C ARG A 128 15.74 -1.56 -0.08
N GLU A 129 15.50 -2.73 -0.67
CA GLU A 129 16.39 -3.32 -1.66
C GLU A 129 16.45 -2.48 -2.94
N LEU A 130 15.30 -1.95 -3.38
CA LEU A 130 15.23 -1.07 -4.55
C LEU A 130 15.96 0.26 -4.31
N ASP A 131 15.85 0.84 -3.12
CA ASP A 131 16.63 2.03 -2.74
C ASP A 131 18.13 1.77 -2.77
N THR A 132 18.55 0.62 -2.22
CA THR A 132 19.96 0.22 -2.22
C THR A 132 20.47 0.05 -3.66
N TYR A 133 19.69 -0.61 -4.51
CA TYR A 133 19.98 -0.75 -5.93
C TYR A 133 20.09 0.62 -6.64
N ASN A 134 19.12 1.50 -6.42
CA ASN A 134 19.08 2.83 -7.04
C ASN A 134 20.27 3.70 -6.61
N ALA A 135 20.71 3.61 -5.36
CA ALA A 135 21.90 4.32 -4.88
C ALA A 135 23.19 3.86 -5.56
N ILE A 136 23.27 2.59 -6.00
CA ILE A 136 24.42 2.03 -6.72
C ILE A 136 24.39 2.44 -8.20
N VAL A 137 23.23 2.33 -8.85
CA VAL A 137 23.08 2.59 -10.29
C VAL A 137 23.02 4.10 -10.60
N HIS A 138 22.46 4.89 -9.68
CA HIS A 138 22.36 6.34 -9.78
C HIS A 138 23.10 6.97 -8.60
N PRO A 139 24.44 6.86 -8.55
CA PRO A 139 25.19 7.50 -7.50
C PRO A 139 24.91 9.00 -7.55
N PRO A 140 24.67 9.66 -6.40
CA PRO A 140 24.48 11.10 -6.40
C PRO A 140 25.71 11.74 -7.02
N THR A 141 25.51 12.52 -8.09
CA THR A 141 26.59 13.26 -8.71
C THR A 141 27.20 14.14 -7.65
N ALA A 142 28.42 13.83 -7.21
CA ALA A 142 29.15 14.68 -6.29
C ALA A 142 29.20 16.05 -6.95
N THR A 143 28.51 17.02 -6.37
CA THR A 143 28.71 18.42 -6.74
C THR A 143 30.15 18.70 -6.38
N PRO A 144 31.03 19.08 -7.32
CA PRO A 144 32.38 19.44 -6.98
C PRO A 144 32.27 20.56 -5.96
N ASP A 145 32.75 20.29 -4.76
CA ASP A 145 32.78 21.24 -3.68
C ASP A 145 33.53 22.47 -4.22
N ALA A 146 32.82 23.58 -4.41
CA ALA A 146 33.35 24.84 -4.90
C ALA A 146 34.14 25.54 -3.78
N SER A 147 35.03 24.77 -3.14
CA SER A 147 35.92 25.15 -2.05
C SER A 147 37.36 24.87 -2.48
N ALA A 148 37.70 25.14 -3.74
CA ALA A 148 39.06 25.14 -4.26
C ALA A 148 39.59 26.58 -4.39
N ASP A 149 39.47 27.38 -3.32
CA ASP A 149 40.18 28.65 -3.19
C ASP A 149 41.44 28.41 -2.34
N ARG A 150 42.50 27.93 -3.01
CA ARG A 150 43.94 28.16 -2.76
C ARG A 150 44.79 26.98 -3.26
N GLN A 151 45.39 27.14 -4.44
CA GLN A 151 46.75 26.63 -4.70
C GLN A 151 47.38 27.43 -5.87
N PRO A 152 48.61 27.97 -5.75
CA PRO A 152 49.28 28.64 -6.85
C PRO A 152 49.81 27.62 -7.87
N ALA A 153 49.83 28.04 -9.12
CA ALA A 153 50.25 27.27 -10.29
C ALA A 153 51.74 26.89 -10.25
N ALA A 154 52.04 25.62 -10.52
CA ALA A 154 53.07 25.16 -11.45
C ALA A 154 53.23 23.63 -11.35
N ALA A 155 53.03 22.92 -12.47
CA ALA A 155 53.91 21.88 -13.02
C ALA A 155 53.13 20.87 -13.85
N SER A 156 53.65 20.64 -15.05
CA SER A 156 53.16 19.80 -16.12
C SER A 156 52.86 18.35 -15.72
N ALA A 157 51.69 17.85 -16.12
CA ALA A 157 51.38 16.42 -16.16
C ALA A 157 50.87 16.09 -17.57
N GLY A 158 51.47 15.09 -18.21
CA GLY A 158 51.16 14.67 -19.58
C GLY A 158 49.75 14.10 -19.74
N PRO A 159 49.32 13.79 -20.97
CA PRO A 159 48.02 13.19 -21.23
C PRO A 159 47.98 11.78 -20.63
N GLY A 160 47.53 11.68 -19.38
CA GLY A 160 47.12 10.43 -18.76
C GLY A 160 45.88 9.93 -19.48
N VAL A 161 46.08 8.94 -20.34
CA VAL A 161 45.01 8.17 -20.97
C VAL A 161 44.17 7.57 -19.82
N PRO A 162 42.86 7.84 -19.72
CA PRO A 162 42.05 7.15 -18.72
C PRO A 162 42.07 5.65 -19.03
N SER A 163 42.57 4.90 -18.06
CA SER A 163 42.57 3.44 -17.99
C SER A 163 41.17 2.89 -18.30
N PRO A 164 41.03 1.75 -18.99
CA PRO A 164 39.72 1.24 -19.39
C PRO A 164 38.92 0.92 -18.13
N SER A 165 37.83 1.65 -17.92
CA SER A 165 36.85 1.32 -16.88
C SER A 165 36.33 -0.08 -17.20
N LEU A 166 36.73 -1.03 -16.34
CA LEU A 166 36.13 -2.35 -16.23
C LEU A 166 34.61 -2.17 -16.35
N SER A 167 34.01 -2.82 -17.34
CA SER A 167 32.57 -3.02 -17.39
C SER A 167 32.19 -3.87 -16.17
N ALA A 168 32.05 -3.21 -15.02
CA ALA A 168 31.31 -3.76 -13.91
C ALA A 168 29.91 -4.01 -14.46
N SER A 169 29.53 -5.28 -14.57
CA SER A 169 28.14 -5.62 -14.86
C SER A 169 27.28 -4.89 -13.84
N ASP A 170 26.32 -4.10 -14.30
CA ASP A 170 25.38 -3.43 -13.41
C ASP A 170 24.83 -4.45 -12.41
N PRO A 171 24.68 -4.10 -11.12
CA PRO A 171 24.12 -5.02 -10.15
C PRO A 171 22.75 -5.51 -10.65
N PRO A 172 22.34 -6.76 -10.38
CA PRO A 172 21.01 -7.21 -10.74
C PRO A 172 19.96 -6.40 -9.96
N ARG A 173 18.89 -5.98 -10.64
CA ARG A 173 17.73 -5.37 -9.98
C ARG A 173 17.11 -6.38 -9.01
N PRO A 174 16.70 -5.95 -7.80
CA PRO A 174 16.00 -6.83 -6.87
C PRO A 174 14.70 -7.37 -7.49
N SER A 175 14.34 -8.59 -7.11
CA SER A 175 13.12 -9.27 -7.54
C SER A 175 12.20 -9.49 -6.36
N PHE A 176 10.91 -9.19 -6.53
CA PHE A 176 9.90 -9.43 -5.50
C PHE A 176 9.57 -10.93 -5.39
N ASP A 177 9.53 -11.47 -4.16
CA ASP A 177 9.17 -12.87 -3.90
C ASP A 177 7.65 -13.09 -4.03
N THR A 178 7.23 -13.45 -5.24
CA THR A 178 5.82 -13.72 -5.55
C THR A 178 5.29 -15.01 -4.93
N THR A 179 6.16 -15.94 -4.55
CA THR A 179 5.75 -17.24 -3.99
C THR A 179 5.36 -17.07 -2.52
N SER A 180 6.20 -16.40 -1.74
CA SER A 180 5.89 -16.06 -0.35
C SER A 180 4.69 -15.11 -0.28
N PHE A 181 4.61 -14.13 -1.19
CA PHE A 181 3.44 -13.27 -1.32
C PHE A 181 2.16 -14.05 -1.59
N GLY A 182 2.18 -14.97 -2.56
CA GLY A 182 1.04 -15.83 -2.90
C GLY A 182 0.57 -16.66 -1.72
N THR A 183 1.50 -17.20 -0.92
CA THR A 183 1.19 -17.98 0.29
C THR A 183 0.39 -17.15 1.30
N GLN A 184 0.77 -15.90 1.53
CA GLN A 184 0.03 -15.02 2.45
C GLN A 184 -1.36 -14.66 1.91
N LEU A 185 -1.44 -14.36 0.62
CA LEU A 185 -2.70 -14.04 -0.03
C LEU A 185 -3.67 -15.23 -0.03
N ASP A 186 -3.15 -16.46 -0.15
CA ASP A 186 -3.95 -17.67 -0.10
C ASP A 186 -4.52 -17.94 1.30
N GLY A 187 -3.81 -17.56 2.37
CA GLY A 187 -4.36 -17.56 3.73
C GLY A 187 -5.60 -16.67 3.88
N ILE A 188 -5.56 -15.47 3.28
CA ILE A 188 -6.72 -14.55 3.25
C ILE A 188 -7.87 -15.13 2.42
N LYS A 189 -7.57 -15.71 1.25
CA LYS A 189 -8.60 -16.35 0.40
C LYS A 189 -9.25 -17.54 1.11
N GLU A 190 -8.49 -18.31 1.89
CA GLU A 190 -9.03 -19.47 2.58
C GLU A 190 -10.02 -19.07 3.68
N TRP A 191 -9.72 -17.98 4.40
CA TRP A 191 -10.69 -17.37 5.31
C TRP A 191 -11.96 -16.95 4.58
N LEU A 192 -11.86 -16.26 3.43
CA LEU A 192 -13.05 -15.91 2.62
C LEU A 192 -13.87 -17.14 2.24
N LYS A 193 -13.22 -18.25 1.84
CA LYS A 193 -13.96 -19.48 1.50
C LYS A 193 -14.66 -20.08 2.71
N THR A 194 -14.01 -20.10 3.87
CA THR A 194 -14.51 -20.75 5.08
C THR A 194 -15.61 -19.93 5.74
N ASP A 195 -15.38 -18.62 5.85
CA ASP A 195 -16.19 -17.72 6.67
C ASP A 195 -17.15 -16.86 5.85
N CYS A 196 -17.10 -16.86 4.51
CA CYS A 196 -17.98 -16.06 3.65
C CYS A 196 -18.78 -16.88 2.62
N SER A 197 -18.76 -18.21 2.74
CA SER A 197 -19.62 -19.12 1.99
C SER A 197 -21.01 -19.31 2.60
#